data_AF-A0A7S1WEB7-F1
#
_entry.id   AF-A0A7S1WEB7-F1
#
_cell.length_a   1.000
_cell.length_b   1.000
_cell.length_c   1.000
_cell.angle_alpha   90.00
_cell.angle_beta   90.00
_cell.angle_gamma   90.00
#
_symmetry.space_group_name_H-M   'P 1'
#
loop_
_entity.id
_entity.type
_entity.pdbx_description
1 polymer ?
#
loop_
_entity_poly.entity_id
_entity_poly.type
_entity_poly.pdbx_seq_one_letter_code
_entity_poly.pdbx_strand_id
1 'polypeptide(L)'
;SYDGTPGRPANTGQPLRLQGRILGPLEGGATLVAPLTQRPCVLYEASVSLPAGAEGRRGAHSLARCGVRSVDFQVALVDAPEVCVELRGEEVSLFSMHDGLSVERRSADEAPEHWSAFAAAYRLPGAPETESEEVLEYREAVLLVGSIVTLVGDLRRDVTGNLSLWPCQSEASGGPRHMAPPHEVEEEGVREPWRTSWERSVRSAEEADEDE
;
A
#
# COMPACT_ATOMS: atom_id res chain seq x y z
N SER A 1 31.66 37.13 -7.86
CA SER A 1 31.72 35.93 -7.01
C SER A 1 30.29 35.62 -6.61
N TYR A 2 29.66 34.64 -7.28
CA TYR A 2 28.32 34.17 -6.90
C TYR A 2 28.53 33.05 -5.87
N ASP A 3 28.24 33.36 -4.61
CA ASP A 3 28.23 32.38 -3.53
C ASP A 3 26.77 31.91 -3.37
N GLY A 4 26.37 30.97 -4.22
CA GLY A 4 25.07 30.32 -4.13
C GLY A 4 25.18 29.16 -3.16
N THR A 5 24.84 29.39 -1.89
CA THR A 5 24.67 28.28 -0.94
C THR A 5 23.59 27.34 -1.50
N PRO A 6 23.87 26.02 -1.63
CA PRO A 6 22.87 25.08 -2.10
C PRO A 6 21.67 25.15 -1.16
N GLY A 7 20.51 25.50 -1.72
CA GLY A 7 19.27 25.67 -0.96
C GLY A 7 19.00 24.42 -0.13
N ARG A 8 18.86 24.59 1.19
CA ARG A 8 18.56 23.50 2.10
C ARG A 8 17.33 22.75 1.58
N PRO A 9 17.36 21.40 1.48
CA PRO A 9 16.20 20.63 1.08
C PRO A 9 15.03 20.96 2.02
N ALA A 10 13.93 21.43 1.43
CA ALA A 10 12.72 21.75 2.19
C ALA A 10 12.05 20.43 2.58
N ASN A 11 11.85 20.24 3.88
CA ASN A 11 11.06 19.16 4.44
C ASN A 11 9.88 19.81 5.18
N THR A 12 8.66 19.37 4.88
CA THR A 12 7.45 19.86 5.57
C THR A 12 7.40 19.42 7.03
N GLY A 13 8.15 18.37 7.41
CA GLY A 13 8.20 17.84 8.77
C GLY A 13 6.86 17.26 9.25
N GLN A 14 5.90 17.13 8.33
CA GLN A 14 4.58 16.58 8.56
C GLN A 14 4.22 15.65 7.41
N PRO A 15 3.59 14.50 7.72
CA PRO A 15 3.14 13.57 6.72
C PRO A 15 2.08 14.22 5.85
N LEU A 16 2.28 14.17 4.54
CA LEU A 16 1.35 14.68 3.54
C LEU A 16 0.56 13.54 2.91
N ARG A 17 -0.70 13.83 2.57
CA ARG A 17 -1.56 12.97 1.77
C ARG A 17 -1.67 13.58 0.37
N LEU A 18 -1.15 12.88 -0.63
CA LEU A 18 -1.14 13.32 -2.02
C LEU A 18 -2.04 12.41 -2.84
N GLN A 19 -2.82 12.98 -3.76
CA GLN A 19 -3.50 12.21 -4.79
C GLN A 19 -2.73 12.35 -6.11
N GLY A 20 -2.42 11.23 -6.75
CA GLY A 20 -1.60 11.26 -7.96
C GLY A 20 -1.85 10.07 -8.88
N ARG A 21 -1.49 10.24 -10.15
CA ARG A 21 -1.56 9.21 -11.18
C ARG A 21 -0.20 8.56 -11.37
N ILE A 22 -0.14 7.23 -11.30
CA ILE A 22 1.07 6.46 -11.60
C ILE A 22 1.42 6.65 -13.09
N LEU A 23 2.60 7.20 -13.37
CA LEU A 23 3.07 7.39 -14.74
C LEU A 23 3.79 6.15 -15.27
N GLY A 24 4.49 5.42 -14.40
CA GLY A 24 5.31 4.27 -14.76
C GLY A 24 6.67 4.30 -14.04
N PRO A 25 7.58 3.38 -14.40
CA PRO A 25 8.92 3.35 -13.83
C PRO A 25 9.70 4.64 -14.12
N LEU A 26 10.67 4.98 -13.26
CA LEU A 26 11.64 6.05 -13.54
C LEU A 26 12.46 5.74 -14.81
N GLU A 27 13.11 6.77 -15.38
CA GLU A 27 13.93 6.61 -16.58
C GLU A 27 14.97 5.48 -16.42
N GLY A 28 14.98 4.56 -17.38
CA GLY A 28 15.85 3.38 -17.35
C GLY A 28 15.30 2.17 -16.57
N GLY A 29 14.19 2.34 -15.84
CA GLY A 29 13.46 1.24 -15.19
C GLY A 29 12.55 0.47 -16.16
N ALA A 30 12.37 -0.82 -15.91
CA ALA A 30 11.46 -1.67 -16.68
C ALA A 30 10.10 -1.79 -15.97
N THR A 31 9.01 -1.61 -16.72
CA THR A 31 7.66 -1.83 -16.21
C THR A 31 7.48 -3.30 -15.82
N LEU A 32 6.95 -3.56 -14.63
CA LEU A 32 6.64 -4.91 -14.19
C LEU A 32 5.34 -5.40 -14.83
N VAL A 33 5.20 -6.71 -14.94
CA VAL A 33 3.95 -7.36 -15.32
C VAL A 33 3.50 -8.25 -14.17
N ALA A 34 2.31 -7.99 -13.65
CA ALA A 34 1.74 -8.75 -12.56
C ALA A 34 1.46 -10.20 -13.02
N PRO A 35 1.99 -11.22 -12.32
CA PRO A 35 2.02 -12.59 -12.84
C PRO A 35 0.65 -13.24 -13.01
N LEU A 36 -0.37 -12.86 -12.24
CA LEU A 36 -1.71 -13.46 -12.30
C LEU A 36 -2.64 -12.68 -13.23
N THR A 37 -2.71 -11.36 -13.09
CA THR A 37 -3.58 -10.54 -13.96
C THR A 37 -2.95 -10.17 -15.29
N GLN A 38 -1.63 -10.35 -15.47
CA GLN A 38 -0.87 -9.99 -16.67
C GLN A 38 -0.98 -8.49 -17.02
N ARG A 39 -1.13 -7.64 -15.99
CA ARG A 39 -1.29 -6.19 -16.13
C ARG A 39 0.02 -5.45 -15.86
N PRO A 40 0.30 -4.36 -16.61
CA PRO A 40 1.46 -3.52 -16.35
C PRO A 40 1.32 -2.80 -15.00
N CYS A 41 2.35 -2.90 -14.17
CA CYS A 41 2.37 -2.34 -12.82
C CYS A 41 3.77 -1.86 -12.43
N VAL A 42 3.85 -1.10 -11.34
CA VAL A 42 5.11 -0.67 -10.71
C VAL A 42 5.39 -1.40 -9.40
N LEU A 43 4.39 -2.07 -8.83
CA LEU A 43 4.51 -2.90 -7.65
C LEU A 43 3.47 -4.02 -7.71
N TYR A 44 3.84 -5.24 -7.31
CA TYR A 44 2.89 -6.31 -7.04
C TYR A 44 3.32 -7.23 -5.90
N GLU A 45 2.33 -7.91 -5.30
CA GLU A 45 2.49 -9.14 -4.53
C GLU A 45 1.47 -10.18 -4.99
N ALA A 46 1.83 -11.46 -4.93
CA ALA A 46 0.97 -12.53 -5.39
C ALA A 46 1.11 -13.78 -4.53
N SER A 47 0.01 -14.51 -4.34
CA SER A 47 -0.01 -15.75 -3.58
C SER A 47 -1.08 -16.71 -4.09
N VAL A 48 -0.82 -18.00 -3.90
CA VAL A 48 -1.81 -19.07 -4.07
C VAL A 48 -1.98 -19.76 -2.73
N SER A 49 -3.23 -19.95 -2.30
CA SER A 49 -3.55 -20.64 -1.06
C SER A 49 -4.69 -21.64 -1.27
N LEU A 50 -4.71 -22.67 -0.45
CA LEU A 50 -5.86 -23.55 -0.29
C LEU A 50 -6.77 -22.92 0.77
N PRO A 51 -8.04 -22.59 0.46
CA PRO A 51 -8.96 -22.00 1.42
C PRO A 51 -9.31 -22.97 2.54
N ALA A 52 -9.61 -22.43 3.72
CA ALA A 52 -9.99 -23.23 4.88
C ALA A 52 -11.30 -24.00 4.61
N GLY A 53 -11.32 -25.29 4.95
CA GLY A 53 -12.50 -26.14 4.78
C GLY A 53 -12.57 -26.91 3.45
N ALA A 54 -11.59 -26.74 2.55
CA ALA A 54 -11.38 -27.71 1.48
C ALA A 54 -11.02 -29.07 2.09
N GLU A 55 -11.84 -30.09 1.83
CA GLU A 55 -11.61 -31.50 2.18
C GLU A 55 -11.30 -31.80 3.67
N GLY A 56 -11.91 -31.04 4.59
CA GLY A 56 -11.72 -31.27 6.02
C GLY A 56 -10.36 -30.83 6.57
N ARG A 57 -9.53 -30.13 5.78
CA ARG A 57 -8.28 -29.52 6.26
C ARG A 57 -8.57 -28.30 7.14
N ARG A 58 -7.78 -28.18 8.22
CA ARG A 58 -7.98 -27.14 9.24
C ARG A 58 -7.10 -25.93 8.93
N GLY A 59 -7.73 -24.88 8.38
CA GLY A 59 -7.09 -23.59 8.11
C GLY A 59 -6.70 -23.42 6.65
N ALA A 60 -6.37 -22.18 6.28
CA ALA A 60 -5.88 -21.87 4.95
C ALA A 60 -4.38 -22.22 4.84
N HIS A 61 -3.99 -22.89 3.76
CA HIS A 61 -2.61 -23.31 3.54
C HIS A 61 -2.00 -22.50 2.38
N SER A 62 -0.91 -21.79 2.61
CA SER A 62 -0.19 -21.12 1.52
C SER A 62 0.57 -22.15 0.69
N LEU A 63 0.33 -22.14 -0.63
CA LEU A 63 0.94 -23.08 -1.58
C LEU A 63 2.10 -22.42 -2.33
N ALA A 64 1.90 -21.19 -2.76
CA ALA A 64 2.89 -20.39 -3.46
C ALA A 64 2.83 -18.94 -3.01
N ARG A 65 3.99 -18.28 -2.95
CA ARG A 65 4.05 -16.84 -2.60
C ARG A 65 5.20 -16.16 -3.30
N CYS A 66 4.87 -15.11 -4.04
CA CYS A 66 5.82 -14.10 -4.47
C CYS A 66 5.73 -12.94 -3.48
N GLY A 67 6.82 -12.68 -2.75
CA GLY A 67 6.92 -11.47 -1.94
C GLY A 67 6.82 -10.21 -2.80
N VAL A 68 6.79 -9.04 -2.16
CA VAL A 68 6.67 -7.76 -2.88
C VAL A 68 7.76 -7.65 -3.95
N ARG A 69 7.34 -7.25 -5.15
CA ARG A 69 8.18 -6.87 -6.27
C ARG A 69 7.81 -5.45 -6.65
N SER A 70 8.80 -4.60 -6.78
CA SER A 70 8.61 -3.19 -7.09
C SER A 70 9.77 -2.64 -7.90
N VAL A 71 9.50 -1.53 -8.58
CA VAL A 71 10.48 -0.68 -9.26
C VAL A 71 10.27 0.74 -8.79
N ASP A 72 11.29 1.59 -8.87
CA ASP A 72 11.12 3.02 -8.61
C ASP A 72 10.26 3.64 -9.71
N PHE A 73 9.34 4.52 -9.33
CA PHE A 73 8.31 5.03 -10.23
C PHE A 73 8.00 6.50 -9.99
N GLN A 74 7.33 7.11 -10.98
CA GLN A 74 6.90 8.50 -10.93
C GLN A 74 5.38 8.62 -10.85
N VAL A 75 4.94 9.66 -10.16
CA VAL A 75 3.53 10.01 -10.01
C VAL A 75 3.33 11.48 -10.33
N ALA A 76 2.35 11.79 -11.19
CA ALA A 76 1.89 13.16 -11.41
C ALA A 76 0.76 13.50 -10.44
N LEU A 77 0.78 14.67 -9.82
CA LEU A 77 -0.34 15.09 -8.96
C LEU A 77 -1.61 15.30 -9.79
N VAL A 78 -2.77 14.92 -9.25
CA VAL A 78 -4.04 15.06 -9.97
C VAL A 78 -4.40 16.53 -10.23
N ASP A 79 -4.20 17.39 -9.22
CA ASP A 79 -4.55 18.82 -9.29
C ASP A 79 -3.45 19.69 -9.91
N ALA A 80 -2.25 19.13 -10.11
CA ALA A 80 -1.10 19.79 -10.74
C ALA A 80 -0.28 18.77 -11.56
N PRO A 81 -0.76 18.33 -12.74
CA PRO A 81 -0.15 17.24 -13.51
C PRO A 81 1.28 17.49 -13.98
N GLU A 82 1.70 18.74 -14.06
CA GLU A 82 3.08 19.15 -14.32
C GLU A 82 4.03 18.89 -13.15
N VAL A 83 3.49 18.69 -11.94
CA VAL A 83 4.25 18.37 -10.74
C VAL A 83 4.38 16.86 -10.61
N CYS A 84 5.61 16.38 -10.74
CA CYS A 84 5.94 14.97 -10.62
C CYS A 84 6.65 14.68 -9.29
N VAL A 85 6.33 13.54 -8.70
CA VAL A 85 6.92 13.02 -7.46
C VAL A 85 7.50 11.64 -7.74
N GLU A 86 8.75 11.44 -7.35
CA GLU A 86 9.45 10.17 -7.43
C GLU A 86 9.22 9.34 -6.16
N LEU A 87 9.03 8.03 -6.34
CA LEU A 87 8.87 7.08 -5.26
C LEU A 87 9.82 5.91 -5.42
N ARG A 88 10.40 5.50 -4.29
CA ARG A 88 11.19 4.28 -4.21
C ARG A 88 10.28 3.09 -4.01
N GLY A 89 10.33 2.14 -4.93
CA GLY A 89 9.40 1.01 -4.94
C GLY A 89 9.47 0.16 -3.67
N GLU A 90 10.65 0.04 -3.06
CA GLU A 90 10.88 -0.75 -1.84
C GLU A 90 10.36 -0.08 -0.56
N GLU A 91 10.14 1.23 -0.59
CA GLU A 91 9.65 2.03 0.54
C GLU A 91 8.11 2.16 0.52
N VAL A 92 7.45 1.64 -0.52
CA VAL A 92 6.00 1.72 -0.70
C VAL A 92 5.31 0.49 -0.10
N SER A 93 4.29 0.75 0.72
CA SER A 93 3.36 -0.26 1.24
C SER A 93 1.96 -0.01 0.71
N LEU A 94 1.30 -1.06 0.21
CA LEU A 94 -0.07 -0.97 -0.26
C LEU A 94 -1.06 -0.96 0.91
N PHE A 95 -2.01 -0.02 0.90
CA PHE A 95 -3.13 0.01 1.83
C PHE A 95 -4.43 0.32 1.07
N SER A 96 -5.54 -0.29 1.50
CA SER A 96 -6.89 -0.01 0.98
C SER A 96 -7.01 -0.03 -0.57
N MET A 97 -6.50 -1.09 -1.21
CA MET A 97 -6.54 -1.23 -2.68
C MET A 97 -7.93 -1.63 -3.18
N HIS A 98 -8.49 -0.86 -4.11
CA HIS A 98 -9.75 -1.21 -4.81
C HIS A 98 -9.48 -1.71 -6.24
N ASP A 99 -8.79 -0.92 -7.07
CA ASP A 99 -8.57 -1.23 -8.50
C ASP A 99 -7.42 -2.23 -8.78
N GLY A 100 -6.65 -2.54 -7.74
CA GLY A 100 -5.44 -3.36 -7.82
C GLY A 100 -5.50 -4.66 -7.03
N LEU A 101 -6.64 -5.01 -6.43
CA LEU A 101 -6.80 -6.28 -5.72
C LEU A 101 -7.56 -7.26 -6.62
N SER A 102 -6.94 -8.40 -6.93
CA SER A 102 -7.58 -9.54 -7.58
C SER A 102 -7.59 -10.71 -6.62
N VAL A 103 -8.76 -11.31 -6.42
CA VAL A 103 -8.94 -12.56 -5.68
C VAL A 103 -9.87 -13.43 -6.50
N GLU A 104 -9.36 -14.56 -6.97
CA GLU A 104 -10.13 -15.53 -7.75
C GLU A 104 -9.98 -16.92 -7.15
N ARG A 105 -11.06 -17.70 -7.20
CA ARG A 105 -11.08 -19.09 -6.77
C ARG A 105 -11.34 -19.99 -7.96
N ARG A 106 -10.42 -20.91 -8.23
CA ARG A 106 -10.49 -21.86 -9.33
C ARG A 106 -9.80 -23.16 -8.96
N SER A 107 -10.26 -24.25 -9.54
CA SER A 107 -9.50 -25.50 -9.48
C SER A 107 -8.21 -25.39 -10.28
N ALA A 108 -7.25 -26.27 -9.99
CA ALA A 108 -5.94 -26.23 -10.62
C ALA A 108 -5.98 -26.54 -12.13
N ASP A 109 -7.00 -27.27 -12.59
CA ASP A 109 -7.25 -27.62 -14.00
C ASP A 109 -7.96 -26.51 -14.79
N GLU A 110 -8.83 -25.73 -14.14
CA GLU A 110 -9.54 -24.59 -14.76
C GLU A 110 -8.73 -23.28 -14.72
N ALA A 111 -7.64 -23.26 -13.95
CA ALA A 111 -6.77 -22.10 -13.84
C ALA A 111 -6.02 -21.84 -15.17
N PRO A 112 -5.90 -20.57 -15.60
CA PRO A 112 -5.06 -20.21 -16.74
C PRO A 112 -3.62 -20.72 -16.61
N GLU A 113 -2.98 -21.06 -17.74
CA GLU A 113 -1.62 -21.61 -17.78
C GLU A 113 -0.60 -20.77 -16.99
N HIS A 114 -0.68 -19.44 -17.09
CA HIS A 114 0.23 -18.53 -16.38
C HIS A 114 0.07 -18.57 -14.86
N TRP A 115 -1.11 -18.95 -14.34
CA TRP A 115 -1.32 -19.13 -12.90
C TRP A 115 -0.67 -20.42 -12.40
N SER A 116 -0.80 -21.49 -13.16
CA SER A 116 -0.15 -22.77 -12.84
C SER A 116 1.38 -22.64 -12.92
N ALA A 117 1.89 -21.92 -13.93
CA ALA A 117 3.30 -21.57 -14.03
C ALA A 117 3.78 -20.74 -12.81
N PHE A 118 2.98 -19.75 -12.38
CA PHE A 118 3.26 -18.99 -11.16
C PHE A 118 3.31 -19.88 -9.92
N ALA A 119 2.30 -20.74 -9.72
CA ALA A 119 2.23 -21.64 -8.57
C ALA A 119 3.43 -22.59 -8.51
N ALA A 120 3.90 -23.09 -9.66
CA ALA A 120 5.09 -23.92 -9.75
C ALA A 120 6.38 -23.13 -9.44
N ALA A 121 6.53 -21.93 -10.00
CA ALA A 121 7.74 -21.11 -9.85
C ALA A 121 7.93 -20.56 -8.42
N TYR A 122 6.84 -20.29 -7.71
CA TYR A 122 6.86 -19.69 -6.37
C TYR A 122 6.37 -20.65 -5.26
N ARG A 123 6.45 -21.97 -5.52
CA ARG A 123 6.00 -22.99 -4.58
C ARG A 123 6.76 -22.90 -3.25
N LEU A 124 6.04 -22.91 -2.14
CA LEU A 124 6.63 -22.87 -0.80
C LEU A 124 7.18 -24.25 -0.41
N PRO A 125 8.32 -24.32 0.30
CA PRO A 125 8.82 -25.57 0.85
C PRO A 125 7.80 -26.19 1.82
N GLY A 126 7.48 -27.47 1.63
CA GLY A 126 6.49 -28.18 2.46
C GLY A 126 5.03 -27.85 2.14
N ALA A 127 4.75 -27.11 1.06
CA ALA A 127 3.38 -26.95 0.58
C ALA A 127 2.78 -28.31 0.18
N PRO A 128 1.56 -28.64 0.62
CA PRO A 128 0.90 -29.89 0.28
C PRO A 128 0.79 -30.05 -1.24
N GLU A 129 0.83 -31.29 -1.70
CA GLU A 129 0.45 -31.58 -3.08
C GLU A 129 -1.01 -31.22 -3.28
N THR A 130 -1.27 -30.55 -4.41
CA THR A 130 -2.61 -30.12 -4.78
C THR A 130 -3.18 -31.10 -5.77
N GLU A 131 -4.38 -31.58 -5.51
CA GLU A 131 -5.11 -32.39 -6.48
C GLU A 131 -5.73 -31.49 -7.55
N SER A 132 -5.95 -32.03 -8.75
CA SER A 132 -6.43 -31.22 -9.88
C SER A 132 -7.79 -30.55 -9.62
N GLU A 133 -8.64 -31.20 -8.82
CA GLU A 133 -10.00 -30.73 -8.51
C GLU A 133 -10.05 -29.78 -7.29
N GLU A 134 -8.95 -29.61 -6.54
CA GLU A 134 -8.92 -28.73 -5.37
C GLU A 134 -9.09 -27.26 -5.80
N VAL A 135 -10.08 -26.57 -5.23
CA VAL A 135 -10.29 -25.14 -5.45
C VAL A 135 -9.22 -24.35 -4.72
N LEU A 136 -8.38 -23.67 -5.48
CA LEU A 136 -7.32 -22.79 -4.99
C LEU A 136 -7.78 -21.34 -5.02
N GLU A 137 -7.31 -20.54 -4.07
CA GLU A 137 -7.48 -19.10 -4.03
C GLU A 137 -6.20 -18.42 -4.55
N TYR A 138 -6.33 -17.74 -5.67
CA TYR A 138 -5.29 -16.93 -6.30
C TYR A 138 -5.53 -15.48 -5.91
N ARG A 139 -4.55 -14.88 -5.24
CA ARG A 139 -4.61 -13.49 -4.78
C ARG A 139 -3.46 -12.70 -5.35
N GLU A 140 -3.76 -11.54 -5.92
CA GLU A 140 -2.80 -10.56 -6.41
C GLU A 140 -3.15 -9.17 -5.92
N ALA A 141 -2.17 -8.42 -5.42
CA ALA A 141 -2.31 -6.99 -5.14
C ALA A 141 -1.29 -6.23 -5.99
N VAL A 142 -1.75 -5.26 -6.78
CA VAL A 142 -0.96 -4.58 -7.81
C VAL A 142 -1.13 -3.06 -7.77
N LEU A 143 -0.04 -2.32 -7.94
CA LEU A 143 -0.05 -0.87 -8.19
C LEU A 143 0.12 -0.62 -9.69
N LEU A 144 -0.99 -0.38 -10.37
CA LEU A 144 -1.06 -0.33 -11.83
C LEU A 144 -0.50 0.96 -12.41
N VAL A 145 0.09 0.88 -13.60
CA VAL A 145 0.41 2.07 -14.38
C VAL A 145 -0.89 2.76 -14.80
N GLY A 146 -0.96 4.08 -14.63
CA GLY A 146 -2.12 4.90 -14.99
C GLY A 146 -3.20 5.01 -13.91
N SER A 147 -3.14 4.25 -12.81
CA SER A 147 -4.12 4.36 -11.73
C SER A 147 -3.97 5.66 -10.94
N ILE A 148 -5.08 6.17 -10.41
CA ILE A 148 -5.09 7.28 -9.45
C ILE A 148 -5.01 6.68 -8.05
N VAL A 149 -4.04 7.13 -7.26
CA VAL A 149 -3.79 6.64 -5.92
C VAL A 149 -3.69 7.75 -4.90
N THR A 150 -3.90 7.39 -3.65
CA THR A 150 -3.56 8.22 -2.50
C THR A 150 -2.23 7.73 -1.93
N LEU A 151 -1.27 8.64 -1.82
CA LEU A 151 0.04 8.41 -1.25
C LEU A 151 0.16 9.17 0.08
N VAL A 152 0.79 8.57 1.07
CA VAL A 152 1.03 9.20 2.37
C VAL A 152 2.51 9.11 2.71
N GLY A 153 3.15 10.24 2.98
CA GLY A 153 4.59 10.30 3.22
C GLY A 153 5.13 11.71 3.48
N ASP A 154 6.42 11.81 3.75
CA ASP A 154 7.14 13.08 3.85
C ASP A 154 7.62 13.51 2.46
N LEU A 155 7.12 14.65 1.97
CA LEU A 155 7.56 15.20 0.69
C LEU A 155 8.88 15.94 0.87
N ARG A 156 9.87 15.60 0.06
CA ARG A 156 11.20 16.19 0.07
C ARG A 156 11.56 16.71 -1.29
N ARG A 157 12.26 17.83 -1.31
CA ARG A 157 12.88 18.37 -2.53
C ARG A 157 14.38 18.23 -2.43
N ASP A 158 15.00 17.65 -3.45
CA ASP A 158 16.45 17.53 -3.52
C ASP A 158 17.12 18.82 -4.04
N VAL A 159 18.44 18.77 -4.24
CA VAL A 159 19.22 19.90 -4.77
C VAL A 159 19.00 20.16 -6.26
N THR A 160 18.51 19.17 -7.01
CA THR A 160 18.17 19.32 -8.44
C THR A 160 16.78 19.91 -8.63
N GLY A 161 15.98 19.91 -7.57
CA GLY A 161 14.63 20.42 -7.53
C GLY A 161 13.57 19.31 -7.67
N ASN A 162 13.99 18.05 -7.80
CA ASN A 162 13.10 16.89 -7.89
C ASN A 162 12.40 16.64 -6.56
N LEU A 163 11.13 16.25 -6.66
CA LEU A 163 10.31 15.90 -5.50
C LEU A 163 10.34 14.39 -5.30
N SER A 164 10.55 13.96 -4.06
CA SER A 164 10.47 12.56 -3.66
C SER A 164 9.59 12.41 -2.43
N LEU A 165 8.83 11.31 -2.36
CA LEU A 165 8.02 10.98 -1.20
C LEU A 165 8.71 9.88 -0.38
N TRP A 166 8.89 10.12 0.91
CA TRP A 166 9.56 9.21 1.83
C TRP A 166 8.59 8.66 2.88
N PRO A 167 8.86 7.46 3.44
CA PRO A 167 8.12 6.96 4.59
C PRO A 167 8.14 7.98 5.73
N CYS A 168 6.97 8.22 6.33
CA CYS A 168 6.87 9.04 7.53
C CYS A 168 7.73 8.38 8.61
N GLN A 169 8.72 9.09 9.13
CA GLN A 169 9.45 8.61 10.30
C GLN A 169 8.50 8.71 11.48
N SER A 170 7.84 7.60 11.82
CA SER A 170 7.11 7.52 13.08
C SER A 170 8.13 7.79 14.19
N GLU A 171 7.99 8.91 14.89
CA GLU A 171 8.72 9.15 16.13
C GLU A 171 8.22 8.17 17.20
N ALA A 172 8.53 6.89 17.05
CA ALA A 172 8.29 5.84 18.03
C ALA A 172 9.29 5.92 19.22
N SER A 173 9.91 7.08 19.43
CA SER A 173 11.01 7.28 20.37
C SER A 173 10.84 8.52 21.24
N GLY A 174 9.60 8.85 21.61
CA GLY A 174 9.35 9.30 22.98
C GLY A 174 9.44 8.09 23.89
N GLY A 175 10.65 7.70 24.31
CA GLY A 175 10.84 6.66 25.34
C GLY A 175 9.99 6.94 26.58
N PRO A 176 9.71 5.93 27.43
CA PRO A 176 8.81 6.09 28.56
C PRO A 176 9.33 7.21 29.46
N ARG A 177 8.74 8.40 29.34
CA ARG A 177 8.79 9.37 30.41
C ARG A 177 8.07 8.69 31.56
N HIS A 178 8.87 8.30 32.53
CA HIS A 178 8.49 7.77 33.83
C HIS A 178 7.53 8.77 34.49
N MET A 179 6.27 8.77 34.07
CA MET A 179 5.19 9.48 34.72
C MET A 179 4.60 8.54 35.76
N ALA A 180 4.57 9.07 36.98
CA ALA A 180 3.99 8.49 38.17
C ALA A 180 2.54 7.97 37.93
N PRO A 181 2.06 7.04 38.78
CA PRO A 181 0.75 6.42 38.60
C PRO A 181 -0.42 7.42 38.73
N PRO A 182 -1.59 7.05 38.16
CA PRO A 182 -2.58 7.99 37.65
C PRO A 182 -3.55 8.48 38.73
N HIS A 183 -3.89 9.77 38.66
CA HIS A 183 -5.20 10.25 39.09
C HIS A 183 -6.11 10.24 37.85
N GLU A 184 -7.29 9.68 38.05
CA GLU A 184 -8.39 9.51 37.09
C GLU A 184 -8.68 10.80 36.33
N VAL A 185 -8.49 10.78 35.00
CA VAL A 185 -9.02 11.80 34.09
C VAL A 185 -9.67 11.07 32.92
N GLU A 186 -10.86 11.54 32.61
CA GLU A 186 -11.90 10.99 31.75
C GLU A 186 -11.40 10.61 30.34
N GLU A 187 -12.07 9.62 29.75
CA GLU A 187 -11.87 9.12 28.39
C GLU A 187 -12.16 10.21 27.34
N GLU A 188 -11.21 11.12 27.10
CA GLU A 188 -11.15 11.86 25.85
C GLU A 188 -10.74 10.89 24.74
N GLY A 189 -11.70 10.59 23.86
CA GLY A 189 -11.58 9.67 22.74
C GLY A 189 -10.26 9.80 21.99
N VAL A 190 -9.67 8.63 21.71
CA VAL A 190 -8.43 8.43 20.95
C VAL A 190 -8.42 9.34 19.72
N ARG A 191 -7.69 10.45 19.83
CA ARG A 191 -7.52 11.43 18.76
C ARG A 191 -6.63 10.81 17.70
N GLU A 192 -7.23 10.41 16.58
CA GLU A 192 -6.51 9.96 15.40
C GLU A 192 -5.72 11.16 14.81
N PRO A 193 -4.38 11.20 14.94
CA PRO A 193 -3.59 12.39 14.61
C PRO A 193 -3.52 12.67 13.10
N TRP A 194 -4.03 11.76 12.27
CA TRP A 194 -4.10 11.88 10.82
C TRP A 194 -5.39 12.55 10.30
N ARG A 195 -6.40 12.82 11.14
CA ARG A 195 -7.65 13.47 10.70
C ARG A 195 -7.48 14.98 10.57
N THR A 196 -7.78 15.49 9.38
CA THR A 196 -7.79 16.92 9.09
C THR A 196 -8.99 17.61 9.79
N SER A 197 -8.91 18.92 10.02
CA SER A 197 -9.90 19.67 10.81
C SER A 197 -11.33 19.65 10.24
N TRP A 198 -11.49 19.35 8.95
CA TRP A 198 -12.79 19.32 8.26
C TRP A 198 -13.50 17.96 8.34
N GLU A 199 -12.77 16.88 8.66
CA GLU A 199 -13.33 15.53 8.89
C GLU A 199 -13.87 15.34 10.32
N ARG A 200 -13.91 16.43 11.11
CA ARG A 200 -14.29 16.46 12.53
C ARG A 200 -15.75 16.86 12.76
N SER A 201 -16.48 17.29 11.73
CA SER A 201 -17.75 18.02 11.91
C SER A 201 -19.03 17.24 11.59
N VAL A 202 -19.03 15.90 11.61
CA VAL A 202 -20.25 15.11 11.33
C VAL A 202 -20.71 14.30 12.54
N ARG A 203 -20.79 14.91 13.74
CA ARG A 203 -21.54 14.36 14.90
C ARG A 203 -21.87 15.48 15.89
N SER A 204 -22.77 16.40 15.56
CA SER A 204 -23.46 17.26 16.54
C SER A 204 -24.62 17.98 15.85
N ALA A 205 -25.63 17.24 15.40
CA ALA A 205 -26.92 17.81 15.03
C ALA A 205 -27.97 16.69 14.93
N GLU A 206 -28.28 16.01 16.03
CA GLU A 206 -29.59 15.39 16.23
C GLU A 206 -29.77 15.09 17.73
N GLU A 207 -31.01 15.23 18.20
CA GLU A 207 -31.49 15.13 19.60
C GLU A 207 -31.42 16.41 20.45
N ALA A 208 -32.28 17.36 20.09
CA ALA A 208 -33.08 18.13 21.05
C ALA A 208 -34.38 18.55 20.36
N ASP A 209 -35.43 17.75 20.51
CA ASP A 209 -36.83 18.22 20.54
C ASP A 209 -37.75 16.99 20.72
N GLU A 210 -38.26 16.81 21.93
CA GLU A 210 -39.60 16.24 22.21
C GLU A 210 -39.90 16.47 23.70
N ASP A 211 -40.37 17.68 24.01
CA ASP A 211 -41.20 17.98 25.19
C ASP A 211 -42.60 18.34 24.66
N GLU A 212 -43.58 17.44 24.80
CA GLU A 212 -44.95 17.75 25.26
C GLU A 212 -45.70 16.48 25.72
#